data_AF-A0A428IXT5-F1
#
_entry.id   AF-A0A428IXT5-F1
#
_cell.length_a   1.000
_cell.length_b   1.000
_cell.length_c   1.000
_cell.angle_alpha   90.00
_cell.angle_beta   90.00
_cell.angle_gamma   90.00
#
_symmetry.space_group_name_H-M   'P 1'
#
loop_
_entity.id
_entity.type
_entity.pdbx_description
1 polymer ?
#
loop_
_entity_poly.entity_id
_entity_poly.type
_entity_poly.pdbx_seq_one_letter_code
_entity_poly.pdbx_strand_id
1 'polypeptide(L)' 'MNYNKRRAMYWYKKACEGNMADACNNLATCYYSEGKKEEAISLYKKAVNLGSVLAKKNLRGLL' A
#
# COMPACT_ATOMS: atom_id res chain seq x y z
N MET A 1 0.59 20.35 0.55
CA MET A 1 -0.05 19.05 0.92
C MET A 1 -1.21 18.81 -0.03
N ASN A 2 -1.20 17.72 -0.79
CA ASN A 2 -2.25 17.42 -1.78
C ASN A 2 -3.45 16.77 -1.05
N TYR A 3 -4.48 17.57 -0.73
CA TYR A 3 -5.65 17.18 0.07
C TYR A 3 -6.29 15.86 -0.38
N ASN A 4 -6.32 15.63 -1.70
CA ASN A 4 -6.84 14.41 -2.30
C ASN A 4 -6.02 13.17 -1.93
N LYS A 5 -4.70 13.29 -1.76
CA LYS A 5 -3.82 12.17 -1.37
C LYS A 5 -4.12 11.68 0.04
N ARG A 6 -4.28 12.60 1.01
CA ARG A 6 -4.61 12.24 2.40
C ARG A 6 -5.97 11.57 2.51
N ARG A 7 -6.97 12.07 1.78
CA ARG A 7 -8.31 11.49 1.74
C ARG A 7 -8.32 10.11 1.08
N ALA A 8 -7.56 9.91 0.00
CA ALA A 8 -7.39 8.61 -0.63
C ALA A 8 -6.70 7.60 0.31
N MET A 9 -5.62 8.02 0.99
CA MET A 9 -4.93 7.18 1.98
C MET A 9 -5.84 6.73 3.12
N TYR A 10 -6.75 7.60 3.58
CA TYR A 10 -7.75 7.22 4.60
C TYR A 10 -8.64 6.06 4.12
N TRP A 11 -9.19 6.15 2.90
CA TRP A 11 -10.04 5.09 2.36
C TRP A 11 -9.25 3.82 2.01
N TYR A 12 -8.05 3.95 1.47
CA TYR A 12 -7.16 2.81 1.25
C TYR A 12 -6.83 2.09 2.55
N LYS A 13 -6.62 2.83 3.65
CA LYS A 13 -6.42 2.24 4.97
C LYS A 13 -7.64 1.44 5.42
N LYS A 14 -8.85 2.02 5.33
CA LYS A 14 -10.09 1.30 5.68
C LYS A 14 -10.33 0.04 4.84
N ALA A 15 -10.13 0.12 3.53
CA ALA A 15 -10.27 -1.04 2.64
C ALA A 15 -9.18 -2.08 2.88
N CYS A 16 -7.93 -1.66 3.17
CA CYS A 16 -6.85 -2.57 3.51
C CYS A 16 -7.06 -3.25 4.89
N GLU A 17 -7.65 -2.56 5.87
CA GLU A 17 -8.14 -3.16 7.12
C GLU A 17 -9.18 -4.24 6.84
N GLY A 18 -10.06 -4.01 5.85
CA GLY A 18 -11.01 -5.00 5.31
C GLY A 18 -10.42 -6.02 4.34
N ASN A 19 -9.09 -6.21 4.31
CA ASN A 19 -8.40 -7.21 3.49
C ASN A 19 -8.55 -7.05 1.96
N MET A 20 -8.88 -5.86 1.46
CA MET A 20 -8.76 -5.58 0.02
C MET A 20 -7.28 -5.45 -0.38
N ALA A 21 -6.77 -6.43 -1.11
CA ALA A 21 -5.37 -6.52 -1.50
C ALA A 21 -4.89 -5.29 -2.29
N ASP A 22 -5.71 -4.80 -3.24
CA ASP A 22 -5.37 -3.64 -4.06
C ASP A 22 -5.34 -2.34 -3.25
N ALA A 23 -6.19 -2.21 -2.24
CA ALA A 23 -6.16 -1.07 -1.32
C ALA A 23 -4.88 -1.06 -0.48
N CYS A 24 -4.43 -2.23 0.01
CA CYS A 24 -3.14 -2.35 0.70
C CYS A 24 -1.97 -1.96 -0.22
N ASN A 25 -1.98 -2.39 -1.49
CA ASN A 25 -0.97 -2.00 -2.48
C ASN A 25 -0.94 -0.47 -2.72
N ASN A 26 -2.11 0.15 -2.87
CA ASN A 26 -2.20 1.59 -3.11
C ASN A 26 -1.77 2.41 -1.89
N LEU A 27 -2.10 1.94 -0.68
CA LEU A 27 -1.61 2.55 0.56
C LEU A 27 -0.10 2.41 0.69
N ALA A 28 0.46 1.23 0.36
CA ALA A 28 1.90 1.00 0.36
C ALA A 28 2.64 1.95 -0.58
N THR A 29 2.11 2.15 -1.80
CA THR A 29 2.65 3.10 -2.78
C THR A 29 2.64 4.53 -2.24
N CYS A 30 1.57 4.91 -1.53
CA CYS A 30 1.49 6.23 -0.88
C CYS A 30 2.58 6.41 0.17
N TYR A 31 2.77 5.44 1.08
CA TYR A 31 3.83 5.51 2.09
C TYR A 31 5.24 5.50 1.49
N TYR A 32 5.46 4.70 0.45
CA TYR A 32 6.73 4.67 -0.26
C TYR A 32 7.10 6.05 -0.83
N SER A 33 6.13 6.72 -1.48
CA SER A 33 6.31 8.08 -2.00
C SER A 33 6.54 9.15 -0.92
N GLU A 34 6.25 8.84 0.34
CA GLU A 34 6.51 9.71 1.50
C GLU A 34 7.85 9.38 2.18
N GLY A 35 8.64 8.47 1.63
CA GLY A 35 9.91 8.03 2.21
C GLY A 35 9.76 7.03 3.35
N LYS A 36 8.53 6.60 3.66
CA LYS A 36 8.19 5.65 4.72
C LYS A 36 8.27 4.21 4.21
N LYS A 37 9.52 3.76 3.99
CA LYS A 37 9.81 2.51 3.29
C LYS A 37 9.38 1.28 4.10
N GLU A 38 9.57 1.30 5.41
CA GLU A 38 9.24 0.19 6.30
C GLU A 38 7.72 -0.07 6.32
N GLU A 39 6.92 0.99 6.45
CA GLU A 39 5.46 0.90 6.41
C GLU A 39 4.96 0.44 5.04
N ALA A 40 5.58 0.94 3.96
CA ALA A 40 5.26 0.50 2.60
C ALA A 40 5.54 -0.99 2.41
N ILE A 41 6.71 -1.48 2.81
CA ILE A 41 7.09 -2.90 2.69
C ILE A 41 6.12 -3.78 3.48
N SER A 42 5.74 -3.37 4.70
CA SER A 42 4.76 -4.10 5.52
C SER A 42 3.41 -4.24 4.80
N LEU A 43 2.91 -3.16 4.20
CA LEU A 43 1.65 -3.15 3.46
C LEU A 43 1.73 -3.93 2.15
N TYR A 44 2.86 -3.87 1.43
CA TYR A 44 3.07 -4.71 0.25
C TYR A 44 3.09 -6.19 0.62
N LYS A 45 3.78 -6.59 1.71
CA LYS A 45 3.75 -7.97 2.21
C LYS A 45 2.32 -8.42 2.56
N LYS A 46 1.55 -7.57 3.25
CA LYS A 46 0.12 -7.84 3.52
C LYS A 46 -0.67 -8.03 2.23
N ALA A 47 -0.52 -7.13 1.25
CA ALA A 47 -1.20 -7.23 -0.05
C ALA A 47 -0.82 -8.50 -0.82
N VAL A 48 0.45 -8.93 -0.76
CA VAL A 48 0.91 -10.20 -1.34
C VAL A 48 0.24 -11.39 -0.67
N ASN A 49 0.15 -11.41 0.67
CA ASN A 49 -0.53 -12.47 1.41
C ASN A 49 -2.03 -12.55 1.10
N LEU A 50 -2.63 -11.42 0.72
CA LEU A 50 -4.03 -11.33 0.27
C LEU A 50 -4.20 -11.63 -1.24
N GLY A 51 -3.14 -12.01 -1.95
CA GLY A 51 -3.18 -12.44 -3.35
C GLY A 51 -2.88 -11.37 -4.40
N SER A 52 -2.44 -10.15 -4.01
CA SER A 52 -2.12 -9.11 -5.00
C SER A 52 -0.81 -9.41 -5.74
N VAL A 53 -0.94 -9.73 -7.02
CA VAL A 53 0.21 -9.90 -7.94
C VAL A 53 0.94 -8.57 -8.17
N LEU A 54 0.21 -7.45 -8.17
CA LEU A 54 0.81 -6.12 -8.31
C LEU A 54 1.70 -5.78 -7.12
N ALA A 55 1.23 -6.05 -5.89
CA ALA A 55 2.04 -5.86 -4.70
C ALA A 55 3.32 -6.69 -4.71
N LYS A 56 3.27 -7.92 -5.26
CA LYS A 56 4.46 -8.77 -5.40
C LYS A 56 5.49 -8.16 -6.34
N LYS A 57 5.04 -7.61 -7.48
CA LYS A 57 5.92 -6.90 -8.43
C LYS A 57 6.54 -5.67 -7.79
N ASN A 58 5.72 -4.86 -7.11
CA ASN A 58 6.18 -3.66 -6.42
C ASN A 58 7.19 -3.99 -5.32
N LEU A 59 6.90 -4.99 -4.47
CA LEU A 59 7.81 -5.42 -3.41
C LEU A 59 9.16 -5.92 -3.96
N ARG A 60 9.15 -6.65 -5.09
CA ARG A 60 10.39 -7.11 -5.74
C ARG A 60 11.23 -5.93 -6.25
N GLY A 61 10.62 -4.86 -6.74
CA GLY A 61 11.37 -3.68 -7.20
C GLY A 61 11.96 -2.83 -6.07
N LEU A 62 11.64 -3.13 -4.81
CA LEU A 62 12.12 -2.42 -3.63
C LEU A 62 13.29 -3.11 -2.91
N LEU A 63 13.58 -4.37 -3.27
CA LEU A 63 14.67 -5.19 -2.74
C LEU A 63 15.80 -5.24 -3.76
#